data_AF-A0A6N9GSD8-F1
#
_entry.id   AF-A0A6N9GSD8-F1
#
_cell.length_a   1.000
_cell.length_b   1.000
_cell.length_c   1.000
_cell.angle_alpha   90.00
_cell.angle_beta   90.00
_cell.angle_gamma   90.00
#
_symmetry.space_group_name_H-M   'P 1'
#
loop_
_entity.id
_entity.type
_entity.pdbx_description
1 polymer ?
#
loop_
_entity_poly.entity_id
_entity_poly.type
_entity_poly.pdbx_seq_one_letter_code
_entity_poly.pdbx_strand_id
1 'polypeptide(L)'
;APPPPAPTPRPPEAGANLIQHYVFRAADEMAINYWKQLEREGWDSVHFAWAGPLERWQGHYYNIRHDRFVIEYDNTQNGANHIHSVLRDYTHDFGEDLLAAHYHAAH
;
A
#
# COMPACT_ATOMS: atom_id res chain seq x y z
N ALA A 1 27.55 10.88 22.79
CA ALA A 1 26.85 9.98 21.86
C ALA A 1 26.15 10.83 20.81
N PRO A 2 26.10 10.43 19.53
CA PRO A 2 25.23 11.11 18.58
C PRO A 2 23.76 10.98 19.05
N PRO A 3 22.90 11.96 18.74
CA PRO A 3 21.48 11.87 19.07
C PRO A 3 20.84 10.66 18.36
N PRO A 4 19.77 10.08 18.93
CA PRO A 4 19.00 9.05 18.22
C PRO A 4 18.49 9.62 16.89
N PRO A 5 18.41 8.79 15.83
CA PRO A 5 17.83 9.22 14.56
C PRO A 5 16.42 9.76 14.81
N ALA A 6 16.08 10.85 14.11
CA ALA A 6 14.76 11.45 14.20
C ALA A 6 13.70 10.41 13.82
N PRO A 7 12.52 10.41 14.48
CA PRO A 7 11.42 9.53 14.08
C PRO A 7 11.08 9.82 12.61
N THR A 8 11.01 8.76 11.81
CA THR A 8 10.59 8.84 10.41
C THR A 8 9.20 9.51 10.34
N PRO A 9 8.98 10.48 9.44
CA PRO A 9 7.67 11.09 9.24
C PRO A 9 6.61 10.01 9.02
N ARG A 10 5.48 10.16 9.71
CA ARG A 10 4.24 9.41 9.47
C ARG A 10 3.46 10.15 8.38
N PRO A 11 2.68 9.49 7.49
CA PRO A 11 1.78 10.23 6.63
C PRO A 11 0.80 11.03 7.50
N PRO A 12 0.11 12.04 6.96
CA PRO A 12 -1.03 12.65 7.63
C PRO A 12 -1.93 11.55 8.20
N GLU A 13 -2.40 11.68 9.44
CA GLU A 13 -3.07 10.63 10.23
C GLU A 13 -4.16 9.86 9.46
N ALA A 14 -4.89 10.54 8.57
CA ALA A 14 -5.90 9.95 7.69
C ALA A 14 -5.34 8.91 6.70
N GLY A 15 -4.14 9.11 6.15
CA GLY A 15 -3.51 8.18 5.21
C GLY A 15 -3.05 6.88 5.88
N ALA A 16 -2.47 6.98 7.08
CA ALA A 16 -2.05 5.82 7.86
C ALA A 16 -3.24 4.93 8.25
N ASN A 17 -4.36 5.53 8.68
CA ASN A 17 -5.57 4.80 9.03
C ASN A 17 -6.14 4.01 7.84
N LEU A 18 -6.10 4.60 6.64
CA LEU A 18 -6.59 3.92 5.44
C LEU A 18 -5.67 2.76 5.03
N ILE A 19 -4.35 2.96 5.02
CA ILE A 19 -3.38 1.87 4.73
C ILE A 19 -3.57 0.72 5.73
N GLN A 20 -3.69 1.03 7.02
CA GLN A 20 -3.91 0.04 8.06
C GLN A 20 -5.21 -0.75 7.80
N HIS A 21 -6.28 -0.08 7.39
CA HIS A 21 -7.54 -0.76 7.04
C HIS A 21 -7.35 -1.79 5.92
N TYR A 22 -6.53 -1.50 4.91
CA TYR A 22 -6.24 -2.46 3.84
C TYR A 22 -5.38 -3.62 4.32
N VAL A 23 -4.32 -3.35 5.08
CA VAL A 23 -3.39 -4.37 5.59
C VAL A 23 -4.10 -5.38 6.50
N PHE A 24 -4.92 -4.90 7.43
CA PHE A 24 -5.60 -5.74 8.41
C PHE A 24 -6.87 -6.43 7.90
N ARG A 25 -7.07 -6.48 6.57
CA ARG A 25 -8.04 -7.38 5.92
C ARG A 25 -7.45 -8.77 5.68
N ALA A 26 -6.13 -8.89 5.69
CA ALA A 26 -5.44 -10.18 5.64
C ALA A 26 -5.52 -10.89 7.00
N ALA A 27 -5.10 -12.17 7.05
CA ALA A 27 -4.99 -12.90 8.30
C ALA A 27 -4.03 -12.20 9.27
N ASP A 28 -4.35 -12.22 10.57
CA ASP A 28 -3.67 -11.43 11.61
C ASP A 28 -2.14 -11.57 11.58
N GLU A 29 -1.63 -12.79 11.46
CA GLU A 29 -0.18 -13.04 11.43
C GLU A 29 0.49 -12.36 10.24
N MET A 30 -0.11 -12.45 9.05
CA MET A 30 0.38 -11.79 7.84
C MET A 30 0.30 -10.27 7.98
N ALA A 31 -0.84 -9.76 8.42
CA ALA A 31 -1.08 -8.33 8.57
C ALA A 31 -0.12 -7.68 9.58
N ILE A 32 0.08 -8.31 10.74
CA ILE A 32 1.01 -7.83 11.79
C ILE A 32 2.45 -7.82 11.28
N ASN A 33 2.87 -8.88 10.59
CA ASN A 33 4.23 -8.97 10.05
C ASN A 33 4.46 -7.93 8.95
N TYR A 34 3.50 -7.76 8.04
CA TYR A 34 3.56 -6.76 6.99
C TYR A 34 3.55 -5.33 7.55
N TRP A 35 2.69 -5.05 8.53
CA TRP A 35 2.62 -3.74 9.19
C TRP A 35 3.96 -3.35 9.84
N LYS A 36 4.60 -4.29 10.55
CA LYS A 36 5.94 -4.08 11.13
C LYS A 36 7.01 -3.80 10.07
N GLN A 37 6.88 -4.34 8.86
CA GLN A 37 7.81 -4.04 7.76
C GLN A 37 7.60 -2.61 7.26
N LEU A 38 6.35 -2.21 7.02
CA LEU A 38 6.03 -0.83 6.63
C LEU A 38 6.51 0.19 7.67
N GLU A 39 6.32 -0.08 8.97
CA GLU A 39 6.82 0.78 10.05
C GLU A 39 8.35 0.95 10.04
N ARG A 40 9.10 -0.05 9.56
CA ARG A 40 10.56 0.01 9.43
C ARG A 40 11.02 0.73 8.18
N GLU A 41 10.31 0.54 7.06
CA GLU A 41 10.58 1.22 5.79
C GLU A 41 10.25 2.71 5.87
N GLY A 42 9.33 3.09 6.77
CA GLY A 42 8.89 4.46 6.96
C GLY A 42 7.79 4.83 5.98
N TRP A 43 7.48 6.13 5.90
CA TRP A 43 6.31 6.60 5.16
C TRP A 43 6.59 7.77 4.23
N ASP A 44 7.86 8.11 4.05
CA ASP A 44 8.30 9.28 3.29
C ASP A 44 7.92 9.21 1.81
N SER A 45 7.78 8.00 1.25
CA SER A 45 7.37 7.75 -0.15
C SER A 45 5.88 7.47 -0.32
N VAL A 46 5.04 7.78 0.69
CA VAL A 46 3.59 7.64 0.55
C VAL A 46 3.00 8.80 -0.24
N HIS A 47 2.41 8.49 -1.40
CA HIS A 47 1.72 9.42 -2.26
C HIS A 47 0.24 9.07 -2.41
N PHE A 48 -0.64 10.07 -2.40
CA PHE A 48 -2.08 9.90 -2.57
C PHE A 48 -2.56 10.62 -3.84
N ALA A 49 -3.39 9.95 -4.62
CA ALA A 49 -4.10 10.56 -5.75
C ALA A 49 -5.61 10.27 -5.64
N TRP A 50 -6.41 11.26 -6.03
CA TRP A 50 -7.88 11.17 -6.09
C TRP A 50 -8.36 11.60 -7.47
N ALA A 51 -9.37 10.92 -7.98
CA ALA A 51 -10.09 11.32 -9.19
C ALA A 51 -11.59 11.13 -9.00
N GLY A 52 -12.36 12.16 -9.36
CA GLY A 52 -13.81 12.17 -9.23
C GLY A 52 -14.34 13.25 -8.28
N PRO A 53 -15.66 13.37 -8.17
CA PRO A 53 -16.31 14.37 -7.32
C PRO A 53 -16.08 14.09 -5.83
N LEU A 54 -16.18 15.11 -4.98
CA LEU A 54 -16.05 14.96 -3.52
C LEU A 54 -17.40 14.65 -2.84
N GLU A 55 -18.48 14.76 -3.60
CA GLU A 55 -19.84 14.48 -3.16
C GLU A 55 -20.03 12.99 -2.88
N ARG A 56 -20.73 12.70 -1.78
CA ARG A 56 -21.08 11.33 -1.42
C ARG A 56 -21.88 10.65 -2.53
N TRP A 57 -21.68 9.36 -2.69
CA TRP A 57 -22.37 8.50 -3.66
C TRP A 57 -22.07 8.79 -5.14
N GLN A 58 -21.07 9.63 -5.42
CA GLN A 58 -20.56 9.80 -6.76
C GLN A 58 -19.40 8.85 -7.03
N GLY A 59 -19.26 8.48 -8.31
CA GLY A 59 -18.18 7.62 -8.75
C GLY A 59 -16.84 8.30 -8.56
N HIS A 60 -15.93 7.61 -7.87
CA HIS A 60 -14.61 8.13 -7.57
C HIS A 60 -13.58 7.01 -7.53
N TYR A 61 -12.34 7.44 -7.61
CA TYR A 61 -11.16 6.63 -7.65
C TYR A 61 -10.12 7.25 -6.74
N TYR A 62 -9.34 6.41 -6.06
CA TYR A 62 -8.11 6.86 -5.44
C TYR A 62 -7.03 5.78 -5.50
N ASN A 63 -5.78 6.23 -5.40
CA ASN A 63 -4.67 5.34 -5.13
C ASN A 63 -3.75 5.89 -4.05
N ILE A 64 -3.09 4.96 -3.35
CA ILE A 64 -2.01 5.21 -2.41
C ILE A 64 -0.80 4.45 -2.93
N ARG A 65 0.29 5.15 -3.20
CA ARG A 65 1.54 4.55 -3.66
C ARG A 65 2.61 4.69 -2.59
N HIS A 66 3.40 3.63 -2.44
CA HIS A 66 4.62 3.57 -1.63
C HIS A 66 5.67 2.82 -2.48
N ASP A 67 6.95 2.91 -2.13
CA ASP A 67 8.00 2.20 -2.87
C ASP A 67 7.80 0.67 -2.86
N ARG A 68 7.15 0.14 -1.82
CA ARG A 68 6.83 -1.28 -1.65
C ARG A 68 5.47 -1.69 -2.21
N PHE A 69 4.47 -0.81 -2.20
CA PHE A 69 3.10 -1.23 -2.46
C PHE A 69 2.26 -0.19 -3.20
N VAL A 70 1.13 -0.65 -3.73
CA VAL A 70 0.02 0.20 -4.17
C VAL A 70 -1.29 -0.28 -3.57
N ILE A 71 -2.09 0.67 -3.11
CA ILE A 71 -3.51 0.48 -2.84
C ILE A 71 -4.27 1.24 -3.91
N GLU A 72 -5.25 0.58 -4.52
CA GLU A 72 -6.12 1.17 -5.52
C GLU A 72 -7.57 0.88 -5.17
N TYR A 73 -8.42 1.89 -5.35
CA TYR A 73 -9.86 1.83 -5.16
C TYR A 73 -10.55 2.45 -6.36
N ASP A 74 -11.54 1.75 -6.90
CA ASP A 74 -12.37 2.21 -7.99
C ASP A 74 -13.84 1.93 -7.67
N ASN A 75 -14.67 2.97 -7.70
CA ASN A 75 -16.12 2.87 -7.65
C ASN A 75 -16.77 3.73 -8.75
N THR A 76 -16.23 3.68 -9.96
CA THR A 76 -16.74 4.46 -11.11
C THR A 76 -17.77 3.69 -11.94
N GLN A 77 -17.91 2.37 -11.74
CA GLN A 77 -18.79 1.49 -12.51
C GLN A 77 -20.22 1.44 -11.97
N ASN A 78 -21.17 1.03 -12.82
CA ASN A 78 -22.57 0.74 -12.48
C ASN A 78 -23.30 1.86 -11.70
N GLY A 79 -22.92 3.12 -11.92
CA GLY A 79 -23.48 4.24 -11.15
C GLY A 79 -22.94 4.30 -9.72
N ALA A 80 -21.66 4.00 -9.54
CA ALA A 80 -20.94 4.06 -8.26
C ALA A 80 -21.50 3.11 -7.17
N ASN A 81 -21.94 1.93 -7.59
CA ASN A 81 -22.47 0.90 -6.69
C ASN A 81 -21.69 -0.42 -6.71
N HIS A 82 -20.55 -0.46 -7.41
CA HIS A 82 -19.73 -1.66 -7.58
C HIS A 82 -18.27 -1.32 -7.33
N ILE A 83 -17.85 -1.58 -6.10
CA ILE A 83 -16.52 -1.23 -5.61
C ILE A 83 -15.52 -2.32 -5.98
N HIS A 84 -14.41 -1.92 -6.58
CA HIS A 84 -13.18 -2.70 -6.65
C HIS A 84 -12.12 -2.07 -5.78
N SER A 85 -11.34 -2.91 -5.10
CA SER A 85 -10.13 -2.45 -4.46
C SER A 85 -9.06 -3.52 -4.42
N VAL A 86 -7.81 -3.10 -4.39
CA VAL A 86 -6.64 -3.97 -4.36
C VAL A 86 -5.56 -3.37 -3.47
N LEU A 87 -4.84 -4.23 -2.76
CA LEU A 87 -3.54 -3.95 -2.18
C LEU A 87 -2.54 -4.91 -2.86
N ARG A 88 -1.52 -4.36 -3.51
CA ARG A 88 -0.44 -5.11 -4.18
C ARG A 88 0.90 -4.75 -3.55
N ASP A 89 1.65 -5.76 -3.14
CA ASP A 89 3.05 -5.64 -2.69
C ASP A 89 3.98 -5.99 -3.86
N TYR A 90 4.83 -5.05 -4.27
CA TYR A 90 5.77 -5.25 -5.37
C TYR A 90 6.91 -6.22 -5.04
N THR A 91 7.22 -6.40 -3.75
CA THR A 91 8.35 -7.25 -3.31
C THR A 91 7.97 -8.72 -3.13
N HIS A 92 6.68 -9.02 -3.19
CA HIS A 92 6.14 -10.39 -3.15
C HIS A 92 5.18 -10.62 -4.33
N ASP A 93 5.47 -9.98 -5.45
CA ASP A 93 4.60 -10.04 -6.61
C ASP A 93 4.74 -11.38 -7.34
N PHE A 94 3.63 -11.89 -7.84
CA PHE A 94 3.62 -13.15 -8.54
C PHE A 94 4.04 -12.94 -10.00
N GLY A 95 5.04 -13.69 -10.47
CA GLY A 95 5.52 -13.65 -11.85
C GLY A 95 6.94 -13.11 -12.05
N GLU A 96 7.70 -12.90 -10.97
CA GLU A 96 9.15 -12.71 -11.08
C GLU A 96 9.86 -13.98 -11.58
N ASP A 97 10.98 -13.82 -12.29
CA ASP A 97 11.79 -14.94 -12.79
C ASP A 97 12.76 -15.45 -11.72
N LEU A 98 12.18 -16.01 -10.65
CA LEU A 98 12.92 -16.57 -9.52
C LEU A 98 13.89 -17.68 -9.95
N LEU A 99 13.55 -18.42 -11.02
CA LEU A 99 14.39 -19.48 -11.55
C LEU A 99 15.63 -18.91 -12.26
N ALA A 100 15.48 -17.90 -13.11
CA ALA A 100 16.61 -17.21 -13.71
C ALA A 100 17.48 -16.55 -12.63
N ALA A 101 16.88 -15.91 -11.62
CA ALA A 101 17.64 -15.30 -10.52
C ALA A 101 18.47 -16.34 -9.76
N HIS A 102 17.93 -17.53 -9.51
CA HIS A 102 18.66 -18.64 -8.90
C HIS A 102 19.85 -19.08 -9.75
N TYR A 103 19.68 -19.24 -11.07
CA TYR A 103 20.79 -19.61 -11.98
C TYR A 103 21.90 -18.55 -12.01
N HIS A 104 21.54 -17.26 -11.96
CA HIS A 104 22.50 -16.17 -11.91
C HIS A 104 23.26 -16.07 -10.58
N ALA A 105 22.63 -16.43 -9.46
CA ALA A 105 23.26 -16.36 -8.13
C ALA A 105 24.09 -17.61 -7.76
N ALA A 106 23.79 -18.77 -8.38
CA ALA A 106 24.44 -20.04 -8.08
C ALA A 106 25.74 -20.31 -8.87
N HIS A 107 26.15 -19.39 -9.76
CA HIS A 107 27.35 -19.54 -10.61
C HIS A 107 28.12 -18.24 -10.79
#